data_AF-A0A2L0XC83-F1
#
_entry.id   AF-A0A2L0XC83-F1
#
_cell.length_a   1.000
_cell.length_b   1.000
_cell.length_c   1.000
_cell.angle_alpha   90.00
_cell.angle_beta   90.00
_cell.angle_gamma   90.00
#
_symmetry.space_group_name_H-M   'P 1'
#
loop_
_entity.id
_entity.type
_entity.pdbx_description
1 polymer ?
#
loop_
_entity_poly.entity_id
_entity_poly.type
_entity_poly.pdbx_seq_one_letter_code
_entity_poly.pdbx_strand_id
1 'polypeptide(L)'
;MSVYLSPFDACIDAVFRSSPGEQYHTIPAYEFDPREMVADNNGNLNFFLHCGWGASDERLVTRKKGSLVSLYAIDTVKVPSAGRNAIDLNIDKKDLGRYDRMRQSAGLFAHADSHGRVLALDERQRMQHVARAIDAIPGKVAVGCEINQMAMYDFDAAQWHFISLEVFDQIMDDKEA
;
A
#
# COMPACT_ATOMS: atom_id res chain seq x y z
N MET A 1 8.34 -7.02 5.15
CA MET A 1 6.88 -7.25 5.13
C MET A 1 6.20 -6.01 4.55
N SER A 2 5.22 -6.14 3.65
CA SER A 2 4.42 -5.00 3.19
C SER A 2 3.24 -4.80 4.14
N VAL A 3 2.99 -3.55 4.54
CA VAL A 3 1.92 -3.16 5.46
C VAL A 3 1.08 -2.08 4.77
N TYR A 4 -0.23 -2.09 4.99
CA TYR A 4 -1.17 -1.20 4.30
C TYR A 4 -2.03 -0.49 5.33
N LEU A 5 -2.16 0.83 5.19
CA LEU A 5 -3.16 1.62 5.93
C LEU A 5 -4.55 1.53 5.28
N SER A 6 -4.61 1.17 4.00
CA SER A 6 -5.85 0.91 3.26
C SER A 6 -6.05 -0.60 3.08
N PRO A 7 -7.06 -1.21 3.73
CA PRO A 7 -7.40 -2.62 3.49
C PRO A 7 -7.83 -2.86 2.04
N PHE A 8 -8.34 -1.83 1.37
CA PHE A 8 -8.69 -1.89 -0.04
C PHE A 8 -7.43 -1.99 -0.93
N ASP A 9 -6.40 -1.19 -0.66
CA ASP A 9 -5.12 -1.24 -1.38
C ASP A 9 -4.47 -2.62 -1.20
N ALA A 10 -4.54 -3.18 0.01
CA ALA A 10 -4.07 -4.54 0.29
C ALA A 10 -4.80 -5.58 -0.57
N CYS A 11 -6.12 -5.45 -0.75
CA CYS A 11 -6.89 -6.37 -1.58
C CYS A 11 -6.55 -6.23 -3.07
N ILE A 12 -6.37 -5.01 -3.57
CA ILE A 12 -5.91 -4.78 -4.95
C ILE A 12 -4.56 -5.44 -5.16
N ASP A 13 -3.59 -5.15 -4.28
CA ASP A 13 -2.23 -5.67 -4.42
C ASP A 13 -2.18 -7.20 -4.34
N ALA A 14 -3.05 -7.80 -3.53
CA ALA A 14 -3.16 -9.24 -3.41
C ALA A 14 -3.63 -9.92 -4.71
N VAL A 15 -4.61 -9.36 -5.44
CA VAL A 15 -5.02 -9.88 -6.77
C VAL A 15 -3.84 -9.91 -7.74
N PHE A 16 -3.03 -8.86 -7.74
CA PHE A 16 -1.88 -8.73 -8.64
C PHE A 16 -0.71 -9.64 -8.26
N ARG A 17 -0.66 -10.14 -7.03
CA ARG A 17 0.39 -11.03 -6.54
C ARG A 17 -0.02 -12.49 -6.55
N SER A 18 -1.32 -12.80 -6.44
CA SER A 18 -1.84 -14.16 -6.52
C SER A 18 -1.72 -14.72 -7.93
N SER A 19 -1.36 -16.00 -8.05
CA SER A 19 -1.50 -16.71 -9.32
C SER A 19 -2.98 -16.92 -9.63
N PRO A 20 -3.38 -17.03 -10.91
CA PRO A 20 -4.77 -17.34 -11.26
C PRO A 20 -5.25 -18.61 -10.53
N GLY A 21 -6.30 -18.47 -9.72
CA GLY A 21 -6.89 -19.57 -8.93
C GLY A 21 -6.34 -19.74 -7.52
N GLU A 22 -5.32 -18.97 -7.11
CA GLU A 22 -4.87 -18.96 -5.72
C GLU A 22 -5.75 -18.04 -4.87
N GLN A 23 -6.15 -18.54 -3.70
CA GLN A 23 -6.82 -17.71 -2.69
C GLN A 23 -5.78 -16.83 -2.00
N TYR A 24 -6.10 -15.56 -1.85
CA TYR A 24 -5.36 -14.65 -1.00
C TYR A 24 -6.26 -14.15 0.11
N HIS A 25 -5.66 -13.88 1.27
CA HIS A 25 -6.34 -13.26 2.39
C HIS A 25 -5.54 -12.05 2.86
N THR A 26 -6.21 -10.91 2.97
CA THR A 26 -5.68 -9.76 3.70
C THR A 26 -6.02 -9.96 5.17
N ILE A 27 -5.00 -9.98 6.02
CA ILE A 27 -5.16 -10.10 7.47
C ILE A 27 -4.83 -8.77 8.14
N PRO A 28 -5.49 -8.43 9.26
CA PRO A 28 -5.07 -7.33 10.11
C PRO A 28 -3.63 -7.54 10.58
N ALA A 29 -2.83 -6.47 10.65
CA ALA A 29 -1.42 -6.57 11.02
C ALA A 29 -1.20 -7.19 12.41
N TYR A 30 -2.14 -7.00 13.35
CA TYR A 30 -2.06 -7.58 14.69
C TYR A 30 -2.25 -9.11 14.73
N GLU A 31 -2.74 -9.73 13.64
CA GLU A 31 -2.89 -11.18 13.51
C GLU A 31 -1.69 -11.84 12.83
N PHE A 32 -0.76 -11.06 12.26
CA PHE A 32 0.44 -11.58 11.63
C PHE A 32 1.49 -11.96 12.67
N ASP A 33 2.15 -13.11 12.48
CA ASP A 33 3.27 -13.56 13.31
C ASP A 33 4.62 -13.26 12.62
N PRO A 34 5.34 -12.19 13.02
CA PRO A 34 6.60 -11.79 12.40
C PRO A 34 7.84 -12.54 12.94
N ARG A 35 7.70 -13.51 13.84
CA ARG A 35 8.86 -14.08 14.58
C ARG A 35 9.92 -14.70 13.68
N GLU A 36 9.52 -15.37 12.62
CA GLU A 36 10.44 -15.96 11.62
C GLU A 36 11.24 -14.85 10.92
N MET A 37 10.57 -13.80 10.44
CA MET A 37 11.21 -12.65 9.78
C MET A 37 12.21 -11.93 10.70
N VAL A 38 11.88 -11.82 11.99
CA VAL A 38 12.77 -11.22 12.99
C VAL A 38 14.00 -12.10 13.21
N ALA A 39 13.83 -13.41 13.28
CA ALA A 39 14.94 -14.35 13.46
C ALA A 39 15.90 -14.31 12.26
N ASP A 40 15.36 -14.29 11.05
CA ASP A 40 16.12 -14.26 9.80
C ASP A 40 16.88 -12.95 9.58
N ASN A 41 16.44 -11.86 10.24
CA ASN A 41 17.00 -10.52 10.07
C ASN A 41 17.68 -10.00 11.36
N ASN A 42 18.37 -10.89 12.08
CA ASN A 42 19.20 -10.59 13.25
C ASN A 42 18.47 -9.80 14.35
N GLY A 43 17.20 -10.10 14.59
CA GLY A 43 16.37 -9.43 15.59
C GLY A 43 15.74 -8.12 15.11
N ASN A 44 15.80 -7.80 13.82
CA ASN A 44 15.16 -6.62 13.24
C ASN A 44 13.94 -7.01 12.40
N LEU A 45 12.91 -6.19 12.44
CA LEU A 45 11.75 -6.30 11.57
C LEU A 45 11.73 -5.14 10.57
N ASN A 46 11.94 -5.45 9.30
CA ASN A 46 11.82 -4.47 8.22
C ASN A 46 10.38 -4.50 7.68
N PHE A 47 9.72 -3.35 7.71
CA PHE A 47 8.40 -3.21 7.12
C PHE A 47 8.34 -2.06 6.11
N PHE A 48 7.49 -2.24 5.12
CA PHE A 48 7.31 -1.37 3.97
C PHE A 48 5.86 -0.89 4.00
N LEU A 49 5.65 0.35 4.44
CA LEU A 49 4.33 0.97 4.47
C LEU A 49 3.93 1.38 3.06
N HIS A 50 2.87 0.77 2.53
CA HIS A 50 2.38 1.02 1.18
C HIS A 50 1.79 2.43 1.04
N CYS A 51 2.33 3.21 0.10
CA CYS A 51 1.86 4.56 -0.20
C CYS A 51 0.95 4.60 -1.44
N GLY A 52 1.30 3.82 -2.46
CA GLY A 52 0.61 3.75 -3.75
C GLY A 52 1.38 2.89 -4.75
N TRP A 53 1.03 2.99 -6.03
CA TRP A 53 1.68 2.25 -7.10
C TRP A 53 2.44 3.18 -8.05
N GLY A 54 3.58 2.75 -8.58
CA GLY A 54 4.32 3.49 -9.59
C GLY A 54 3.56 3.53 -10.91
N ALA A 55 3.57 4.69 -11.55
CA ALA A 55 2.96 4.93 -12.85
C ALA A 55 3.91 5.70 -13.78
N SER A 56 3.64 5.57 -15.08
CA SER A 56 4.34 6.23 -16.18
C SER A 56 3.32 6.75 -17.17
N ASP A 57 3.18 8.07 -17.23
CA ASP A 57 2.21 8.77 -18.10
C ASP A 57 0.78 8.18 -17.95
N GLU A 58 0.28 8.21 -16.72
CA GLU A 58 -1.04 7.73 -16.29
C GLU A 58 -1.28 6.24 -16.52
N ARG A 59 -0.23 5.44 -16.66
CA ARG A 59 -0.32 3.97 -16.80
C ARG A 59 0.43 3.29 -15.68
N LEU A 60 -0.19 2.29 -15.06
CA LEU A 60 0.42 1.55 -13.95
C LEU A 60 1.60 0.72 -14.43
N VAL A 61 2.71 0.76 -13.69
CA VAL A 61 3.89 -0.03 -14.01
C VAL A 61 3.76 -1.44 -13.40
N THR A 62 3.99 -2.45 -14.22
CA THR A 62 3.90 -3.87 -13.86
C THR A 62 5.24 -4.57 -13.94
N ARG A 63 5.53 -5.44 -12.98
CA ARG A 63 6.70 -6.32 -12.97
C ARG A 63 6.50 -7.48 -13.95
N LYS A 64 7.58 -8.19 -14.27
CA LYS A 64 7.56 -9.36 -15.20
C LYS A 64 6.53 -10.44 -14.84
N LYS A 65 6.18 -10.59 -13.56
CA LYS A 65 5.20 -11.56 -13.06
C LYS A 65 3.76 -10.99 -12.97
N GLY A 66 3.51 -9.81 -13.52
CA GLY A 66 2.19 -9.17 -13.52
C GLY A 66 1.89 -8.30 -12.30
N SER A 67 2.67 -8.42 -11.21
CA SER A 67 2.45 -7.59 -10.02
C SER A 67 2.71 -6.11 -10.27
N LEU A 68 1.96 -5.24 -9.61
CA LEU A 68 2.18 -3.80 -9.69
C LEU A 68 3.51 -3.42 -9.01
N VAL A 69 4.15 -2.38 -9.52
CA VAL A 69 5.27 -1.74 -8.81
C VAL A 69 4.66 -0.87 -7.71
N SER A 70 4.83 -1.24 -6.46
CA SER A 70 4.43 -0.41 -5.32
C SER A 70 5.51 0.59 -4.91
N LEU A 71 5.10 1.74 -4.41
CA LEU A 71 5.93 2.72 -3.73
C LEU A 71 5.68 2.61 -2.21
N TYR A 72 6.76 2.68 -1.43
CA TYR A 72 6.73 2.43 0.01
C TYR A 72 7.51 3.47 0.79
N ALA A 73 7.03 3.79 1.99
CA ALA A 73 7.89 4.25 3.07
C ALA A 73 8.53 3.03 3.77
N ILE A 74 9.83 3.09 4.04
CA ILE A 74 10.58 1.96 4.61
C ILE A 74 10.95 2.29 6.05
N ASP A 75 10.72 1.35 6.96
CA ASP A 75 11.18 1.46 8.34
C ASP A 75 11.70 0.12 8.88
N THR A 76 12.50 0.19 9.95
CA THR A 76 13.16 -0.95 10.60
C THR A 76 13.03 -0.85 12.12
N VAL A 77 12.37 -1.83 12.72
CA VAL A 77 12.21 -1.92 14.18
C VAL A 77 13.15 -2.98 14.74
N LYS A 78 13.97 -2.60 15.73
CA LYS A 78 14.74 -3.56 16.51
C LYS A 78 13.83 -4.23 17.53
N VAL A 79 13.69 -5.54 17.46
CA VAL A 79 12.82 -6.31 18.33
C VAL A 79 13.62 -6.83 19.53
N PRO A 80 13.30 -6.39 20.76
CA PRO A 80 13.96 -6.90 21.95
C PRO A 80 13.70 -8.39 22.15
N SER A 81 14.70 -9.14 22.61
CA SER A 81 14.57 -10.59 22.88
C SER A 81 13.40 -10.93 23.80
N ALA A 82 13.08 -10.05 24.76
CA ALA A 82 11.98 -10.18 25.71
C ALA A 82 10.59 -9.81 25.13
N GLY A 83 10.54 -9.12 23.98
CA GLY A 83 9.31 -8.63 23.33
C GLY A 83 8.90 -9.43 22.08
N ARG A 84 9.49 -10.61 21.85
CA ARG A 84 9.24 -11.39 20.62
C ARG A 84 7.81 -11.89 20.44
N ASN A 85 7.01 -11.89 21.51
CA ASN A 85 5.62 -12.36 21.48
C ASN A 85 4.61 -11.20 21.34
N ALA A 86 5.06 -9.95 21.37
CA ALA A 86 4.24 -8.76 21.21
C ALA A 86 5.10 -7.65 20.60
N ILE A 87 5.05 -7.53 19.26
CA ILE A 87 5.85 -6.56 18.51
C ILE A 87 4.96 -5.38 18.15
N ASP A 88 5.27 -4.23 18.75
CA ASP A 88 4.59 -2.99 18.43
C ASP A 88 5.17 -2.41 17.13
N LEU A 89 4.37 -2.43 16.07
CA LEU A 89 4.64 -1.66 14.86
C LEU A 89 4.22 -0.21 15.12
N ASN A 90 5.18 0.63 15.50
CA ASN A 90 4.90 2.03 15.76
C ASN A 90 4.86 2.81 14.44
N ILE A 91 3.67 2.93 13.84
CA ILE A 91 3.43 3.90 12.76
C ILE A 91 3.21 5.24 13.45
N ASP A 92 4.22 6.10 13.40
CA ASP A 92 4.17 7.36 14.13
C ASP A 92 3.24 8.39 13.46
N LYS A 93 2.99 9.51 14.15
CA LYS A 93 2.15 10.59 13.62
C LYS A 93 2.73 11.20 12.35
N LYS A 94 4.05 11.14 12.15
CA LYS A 94 4.72 11.67 10.97
C LYS A 94 4.40 10.81 9.75
N ASP A 95 4.45 9.50 9.89
CA ASP A 95 4.11 8.56 8.82
C ASP A 95 2.62 8.63 8.45
N LEU A 96 1.74 8.76 9.44
CA LEU A 96 0.32 9.02 9.19
C LEU A 96 0.11 10.38 8.49
N GLY A 97 0.78 11.45 8.95
CA GLY A 97 0.70 12.76 8.33
C GLY A 97 1.20 12.77 6.88
N ARG A 98 2.30 12.05 6.58
CA ARG A 98 2.79 11.86 5.21
C ARG A 98 1.79 11.13 4.34
N TYR A 99 1.20 10.04 4.85
CA TYR A 99 0.17 9.29 4.14
C TYR A 99 -1.04 10.17 3.81
N ASP A 100 -1.52 10.95 4.78
CA ASP A 100 -2.63 11.89 4.59
C ASP A 100 -2.29 12.94 3.53
N ARG A 101 -1.10 13.55 3.59
CA ARG A 101 -0.65 14.55 2.60
C ARG A 101 -0.60 13.96 1.18
N MET A 102 -0.14 12.72 1.01
CA MET A 102 -0.15 12.06 -0.30
C MET A 102 -1.57 11.92 -0.86
N ARG A 103 -2.52 11.50 -0.01
CA ARG A 103 -3.94 11.35 -0.41
C ARG A 103 -4.55 12.71 -0.75
N GLN A 104 -4.30 13.73 0.06
CA GLN A 104 -4.78 15.09 -0.18
C GLN A 104 -4.22 15.70 -1.49
N SER A 105 -2.92 15.48 -1.77
CA SER A 105 -2.30 15.92 -3.04
C SER A 105 -2.94 15.28 -4.28
N ALA A 106 -3.56 14.11 -4.12
CA ALA A 106 -4.34 13.45 -5.17
C ALA A 106 -5.82 13.84 -5.20
N GLY A 107 -6.27 14.73 -4.31
CA GLY A 107 -7.67 15.11 -4.14
C GLY A 107 -8.49 14.17 -3.26
N LEU A 108 -7.86 13.20 -2.59
CA LEU A 108 -8.52 12.15 -1.80
C LEU A 108 -8.69 12.58 -0.33
N PHE A 109 -9.39 13.69 -0.10
CA PHE A 109 -9.54 14.30 1.22
C PHE A 109 -10.35 13.46 2.21
N ALA A 110 -11.32 12.67 1.73
CA ALA A 110 -12.24 11.87 2.55
C ALA A 110 -11.79 10.40 2.71
N HIS A 111 -10.53 10.07 2.43
CA HIS A 111 -10.07 8.69 2.38
C HIS A 111 -10.25 7.90 3.71
N ALA A 112 -10.26 8.58 4.85
CA ALA A 112 -10.54 7.97 6.15
C ALA A 112 -12.00 7.50 6.27
N ASP A 113 -12.95 8.25 5.71
CA ASP A 113 -14.36 7.84 5.66
C ASP A 113 -14.54 6.65 4.70
N SER A 114 -13.83 6.67 3.56
CA SER A 114 -13.79 5.54 2.62
C SER A 114 -13.25 4.27 3.29
N HIS A 115 -12.24 4.39 4.17
CA HIS A 115 -11.68 3.26 4.92
C HIS A 115 -12.74 2.58 5.80
N GLY A 116 -13.51 3.33 6.58
CA GLY A 116 -14.57 2.79 7.43
C GLY A 116 -15.64 2.04 6.63
N ARG A 117 -15.99 2.55 5.44
CA ARG A 117 -16.94 1.90 4.53
C ARG A 117 -16.38 0.59 3.95
N VAL A 118 -15.11 0.56 3.58
CA VAL A 118 -14.45 -0.68 3.08
C VAL A 118 -14.48 -1.77 4.15
N LEU A 119 -14.23 -1.43 5.42
CA LEU A 119 -14.29 -2.39 6.53
C LEU A 119 -15.70 -2.92 6.79
N ALA A 120 -16.74 -2.15 6.47
CA ALA A 120 -18.13 -2.56 6.61
C ALA A 120 -18.62 -3.50 5.49
N LEU A 121 -17.85 -3.65 4.40
CA LEU A 121 -18.22 -4.54 3.30
C LEU A 121 -18.00 -6.00 3.64
N ASP A 122 -18.92 -6.86 3.20
CA ASP A 122 -18.65 -8.29 3.15
C ASP A 122 -17.56 -8.61 2.09
N GLU A 123 -17.01 -9.82 2.15
CA GLU A 123 -15.94 -10.24 1.24
C GLU A 123 -16.35 -10.16 -0.23
N ARG A 124 -17.57 -10.59 -0.58
CA ARG A 124 -18.05 -10.59 -1.96
C ARG A 124 -18.19 -9.17 -2.49
N GLN A 125 -18.75 -8.27 -1.71
CA GLN A 125 -18.86 -6.85 -2.04
C GLN A 125 -17.47 -6.24 -2.23
N ARG A 126 -16.55 -6.49 -1.30
CA ARG A 126 -15.17 -6.01 -1.39
C ARG A 126 -14.49 -6.50 -2.67
N MET A 127 -14.64 -7.78 -3.03
CA MET A 127 -14.08 -8.33 -4.28
C MET A 127 -14.71 -7.73 -5.53
N GLN A 128 -16.01 -7.41 -5.53
CA GLN A 128 -16.65 -6.69 -6.62
C GLN A 128 -16.06 -5.28 -6.81
N HIS A 129 -15.80 -4.57 -5.71
CA HIS A 129 -15.13 -3.27 -5.78
C HIS A 129 -13.69 -3.39 -6.27
N VAL A 130 -12.94 -4.40 -5.83
CA VAL A 130 -11.57 -4.66 -6.32
C VAL A 130 -11.57 -4.97 -7.82
N ALA A 131 -12.50 -5.79 -8.31
CA ALA A 131 -12.64 -6.06 -9.74
C ALA A 131 -12.90 -4.77 -10.53
N ARG A 132 -13.78 -3.90 -10.05
CA ARG A 132 -14.02 -2.57 -10.66
C ARG A 132 -12.78 -1.70 -10.65
N ALA A 133 -11.99 -1.71 -9.57
CA ALA A 133 -10.74 -0.97 -9.51
C ALA A 133 -9.75 -1.44 -10.57
N ILE A 134 -9.67 -2.77 -10.81
CA ILE A 134 -8.81 -3.36 -11.82
C ILE A 134 -9.29 -3.02 -13.24
N ASP A 135 -10.60 -3.10 -13.48
CA ASP A 135 -11.21 -2.75 -14.77
C ASP A 135 -11.06 -1.25 -15.10
N ALA A 136 -11.03 -0.40 -14.06
CA ALA A 136 -10.84 1.03 -14.20
C ALA A 136 -9.38 1.46 -14.44
N ILE A 137 -8.42 0.52 -14.50
CA ILE A 137 -7.01 0.86 -14.75
C ILE A 137 -6.88 1.47 -16.15
N PRO A 138 -6.42 2.74 -16.28
CA PRO A 138 -6.33 3.43 -17.57
C PRO A 138 -5.33 2.79 -18.55
N GLY A 139 -4.33 2.09 -18.02
CA GLY A 139 -3.42 1.27 -18.80
C GLY A 139 -2.33 0.66 -17.94
N LYS A 140 -1.59 -0.30 -18.49
CA LYS A 140 -0.44 -0.93 -17.85
C LYS A 140 0.77 -0.87 -18.78
N VAL A 141 1.94 -0.62 -18.21
CA VAL A 141 3.22 -0.67 -18.90
C VAL A 141 4.17 -1.62 -18.17
N ALA A 142 5.13 -2.20 -18.89
CA ALA A 142 6.11 -3.11 -18.29
C ALA A 142 7.20 -2.34 -17.55
N VAL A 143 7.77 -2.97 -16.52
CA VAL A 143 8.94 -2.47 -15.81
C VAL A 143 10.10 -2.19 -16.78
N GLY A 144 10.76 -1.05 -16.62
CA GLY A 144 11.80 -0.53 -17.51
C GLY A 144 11.47 0.83 -18.11
N CYS A 145 10.21 1.26 -18.04
CA CYS A 145 9.83 2.67 -18.25
C CYS A 145 10.23 3.53 -17.04
N GLU A 146 10.35 4.84 -17.27
CA GLU A 146 10.50 5.83 -16.20
C GLU A 146 9.23 5.87 -15.36
N ILE A 147 9.37 5.69 -14.04
CA ILE A 147 8.28 5.93 -13.09
C ILE A 147 8.31 7.42 -12.78
N ASN A 148 7.35 8.17 -13.31
CA ASN A 148 7.26 9.63 -13.13
C ASN A 148 6.06 10.03 -12.25
N GLN A 149 5.24 9.06 -11.84
CA GLN A 149 4.02 9.29 -11.07
C GLN A 149 3.80 8.23 -9.99
N MET A 150 3.07 8.62 -8.94
CA MET A 150 2.42 7.71 -8.00
C MET A 150 0.92 7.66 -8.30
N ALA A 151 0.37 6.46 -8.39
CA ALA A 151 -1.03 6.18 -8.60
C ALA A 151 -1.69 5.70 -7.30
N MET A 152 -2.94 6.14 -7.09
CA MET A 152 -3.80 5.79 -5.96
C MET A 152 -5.22 5.59 -6.47
N TYR A 153 -5.93 4.61 -5.94
CA TYR A 153 -7.34 4.40 -6.30
C TYR A 153 -8.27 5.14 -5.34
N ASP A 154 -9.24 5.86 -5.89
CA ASP A 154 -10.36 6.45 -5.15
C ASP A 154 -11.50 5.43 -5.09
N PHE A 155 -11.75 4.89 -3.90
CA PHE A 155 -12.82 3.95 -3.66
C PHE A 155 -14.21 4.54 -3.93
N ASP A 156 -14.40 5.83 -3.65
CA ASP A 156 -15.70 6.50 -3.72
C ASP A 156 -16.03 6.99 -5.14
N ALA A 157 -15.05 7.57 -5.82
CA ALA A 157 -15.19 7.97 -7.23
C ALA A 157 -14.98 6.81 -8.22
N ALA A 158 -14.49 5.66 -7.74
CA ALA A 158 -14.17 4.47 -8.51
C ALA A 158 -13.18 4.71 -9.66
N GLN A 159 -12.19 5.58 -9.45
CA GLN A 159 -11.21 5.98 -10.48
C GLN A 159 -9.78 6.01 -9.93
N TRP A 160 -8.80 5.98 -10.83
CA TRP A 160 -7.39 6.12 -10.49
C TRP A 160 -6.96 7.58 -10.53
N HIS A 161 -6.23 8.01 -9.50
CA HIS A 161 -5.63 9.32 -9.37
C HIS A 161 -4.11 9.20 -9.46
N PHE A 162 -3.48 10.22 -10.04
CA PHE A 162 -2.04 10.27 -10.26
C PHE A 162 -1.47 11.57 -9.72
N ILE A 163 -0.37 11.48 -8.98
CA ILE A 163 0.46 12.64 -8.60
C ILE A 163 1.86 12.44 -9.18
N SER A 164 2.60 13.52 -9.41
CA SER A 164 3.99 13.40 -9.85
C SER A 164 4.84 12.72 -8.76
N LEU A 165 5.87 11.98 -9.18
CA LEU A 165 6.80 11.36 -8.25
C LEU A 165 7.55 12.41 -7.42
N GLU A 166 7.78 13.60 -7.98
CA GLU A 166 8.35 14.74 -7.26
C GLU A 166 7.53 15.13 -6.02
N VAL A 167 6.18 15.13 -6.11
CA VAL A 167 5.32 15.41 -4.95
C VAL A 167 5.45 14.31 -3.90
N PHE A 168 5.56 13.05 -4.32
CA PHE A 168 5.82 11.94 -3.40
C PHE A 168 7.17 12.11 -2.68
N ASP A 169 8.24 12.41 -3.43
CA ASP A 169 9.58 12.59 -2.88
C ASP A 169 9.62 13.77 -1.89
N GLN A 170 9.00 14.91 -2.23
CA GLN A 170 8.89 16.07 -1.33
C GLN A 170 8.20 15.71 0.00
N ILE A 171 7.09 14.97 -0.05
CA ILE A 171 6.37 14.55 1.17
C ILE A 171 7.21 13.58 2.01
N MET A 172 7.99 12.72 1.36
CA MET A 172 8.86 11.76 2.04
C MET A 172 10.07 12.45 2.70
N ASP A 173 10.65 13.41 2.00
CA ASP A 173 11.84 14.17 2.40
C ASP A 173 11.55 15.28 3.41
N ASP A 174 10.28 15.65 3.61
CA ASP A 174 9.85 16.56 4.67
C ASP A 174 10.39 16.10 6.04
N LYS A 175 11.51 16.71 6.41
CA LYS A 175 12.00 16.82 7.77
C LYS A 175 11.26 18.00 8.35
N GLU A 176 10.12 17.76 8.99
CA GLU A 176 9.53 18.81 9.81
C GLU A 176 10.59 19.29 10.82
N ALA A 177 10.82 20.60 10.78
CA ALA A 177 11.74 21.36 11.62
C ALA A 177 11.27 21.45 13.07
#